data_AF-A0A448YYX2-F1
#
_entry.id   AF-A0A448YYX2-F1
#
_cell.length_a   1.000
_cell.length_b   1.000
_cell.length_c   1.000
_cell.angle_alpha   90.00
_cell.angle_beta   90.00
_cell.angle_gamma   90.00
#
_symmetry.space_group_name_H-M   'P 1'
#
loop_
_entity.id
_entity.type
_entity.pdbx_description
1 polymer ?
#
loop_
_entity_poly.entity_id
_entity_poly.type
_entity_poly.pdbx_seq_one_letter_code
_entity_poly.pdbx_strand_id
1 'polypeptide(L)'
;MKANDKDTGSLSLGADGSESLDCGSTMSTSERDPAFQQQQQQQHQEVQGPFRASKRRASELHRPLEAKESFGEIQRASSQDMGVQGLEVSDFEQMRLDVSLESTTTTTSSSSSRNNKNTSSYANSTIHGGDEATGSGGNSYFCIGSGAGCVDRSVSQTCLTRELDQLPINHREHVGQDLYGLAEECIPNIDESLLSEFEEAIVSLLEKSDSKASSSVPAPSGTGGGSLPITDSVPELQSLVPYHAYRLALSMSPSYVKNPEFRLMFLRATEGDVKKAAKRLTRHFKTKLRLFGEDKLVRDIVLDDLSEDDMESLKSGGFQVLSKRDAAGRSVLFGRYTSMRYKTIDNMLRALWYIWMSILEDPTNQKKGVVALGYEVGRVPLDRFDGTEEGEGLAGFELGEDATDHNMSGGFDRTLARKIVSVPLSVPARPVGYHLCTDSHQWVGMLNMVMVTLCKFIRLRMRIHHGTDVECKYALMTHGMPTDSVPVDEAGCVSLAQHMEWIEGRRVLDARKTKGRTH
;
A
#
# COMPACT_ATOMS: atom_id res chain seq x y z
N MET A 1 36.18 -47.78 41.32
CA MET A 1 35.90 -49.22 41.17
C MET A 1 34.62 -49.37 40.37
N LYS A 2 34.73 -50.02 39.19
CA LYS A 2 33.70 -50.58 38.27
C LYS A 2 32.66 -49.59 37.70
N ALA A 3 32.70 -49.13 36.45
CA ALA A 3 32.86 -49.75 35.12
C ALA A 3 31.60 -50.45 34.56
N ASN A 4 31.13 -49.95 33.41
CA ASN A 4 30.44 -50.57 32.26
C ASN A 4 30.38 -49.44 31.18
N ASP A 5 31.08 -49.41 30.04
CA ASP A 5 31.28 -50.39 28.93
C ASP A 5 29.91 -50.89 28.40
N LYS A 6 29.50 -50.79 27.12
CA LYS A 6 30.09 -50.51 25.79
C LYS A 6 28.93 -50.11 24.85
N ASP A 7 29.21 -49.35 23.79
CA ASP A 7 28.95 -49.76 22.39
C ASP A 7 29.21 -48.60 21.41
N THR A 8 30.38 -48.67 20.77
CA THR A 8 30.76 -47.86 19.62
C THR A 8 30.57 -48.70 18.35
N GLY A 9 29.49 -48.43 17.61
CA GLY A 9 29.26 -48.97 16.27
C GLY A 9 30.01 -48.14 15.22
N SER A 10 31.07 -48.70 14.67
CA SER A 10 31.77 -48.20 13.48
C SER A 10 30.96 -48.47 12.22
N LEU A 11 30.57 -47.44 11.48
CA LEU A 11 30.05 -47.57 10.11
C LEU A 11 31.12 -47.08 9.13
N SER A 12 31.53 -48.01 8.28
CA SER A 12 32.48 -47.90 7.20
C SER A 12 31.96 -47.01 6.06
N LEU A 13 32.82 -46.11 5.60
CA LEU A 13 32.69 -45.35 4.36
C LEU A 13 32.76 -46.29 3.16
N GLY A 14 31.65 -46.43 2.44
CA GLY A 14 31.59 -46.95 1.09
C GLY A 14 31.62 -45.80 0.10
N ALA A 15 32.69 -45.72 -0.69
CA ALA A 15 32.75 -44.97 -1.93
C ALA A 15 32.01 -45.77 -3.01
N ASP A 16 31.18 -45.09 -3.82
CA ASP A 16 31.00 -45.31 -5.26
C ASP A 16 29.77 -44.53 -5.77
N GLY A 17 29.90 -43.93 -6.96
CA GLY A 17 28.75 -43.54 -7.80
C GLY A 17 28.49 -42.05 -7.99
N SER A 18 29.47 -41.28 -8.47
CA SER A 18 29.21 -39.98 -9.09
C SER A 18 28.81 -40.16 -10.57
N GLU A 19 27.51 -40.22 -10.87
CA GLU A 19 26.99 -40.02 -12.22
C GLU A 19 26.84 -38.52 -12.48
N SER A 20 27.79 -37.97 -13.23
CA SER A 20 27.75 -36.62 -13.78
C SER A 20 26.82 -36.58 -14.99
N LEU A 21 25.64 -35.97 -14.84
CA LEU A 21 24.83 -35.54 -15.97
C LEU A 21 25.38 -34.22 -16.51
N ASP A 22 26.15 -34.34 -17.59
CA ASP A 22 26.73 -33.27 -18.39
C ASP A 22 25.64 -32.66 -19.30
N CYS A 23 25.00 -31.59 -18.82
CA CYS A 23 24.17 -30.71 -19.67
C CYS A 23 25.02 -29.54 -20.16
N GLY A 24 25.86 -29.82 -21.15
CA GLY A 24 26.58 -28.81 -21.93
C GLY A 24 25.61 -27.93 -22.74
N SER A 25 25.19 -26.80 -22.16
CA SER A 25 24.64 -25.67 -22.90
C SER A 25 25.71 -24.60 -23.00
N THR A 26 26.44 -24.60 -24.11
CA THR A 26 27.32 -23.51 -24.52
C THR A 26 26.48 -22.26 -24.78
N MET A 27 26.38 -21.36 -23.79
CA MET A 27 25.90 -20.00 -24.04
C MET A 27 26.97 -19.27 -24.87
N SER A 28 26.66 -19.04 -26.14
CA SER A 28 27.42 -18.12 -26.97
C SER A 28 27.32 -16.73 -26.35
N THR A 29 28.45 -16.16 -25.94
CA THR A 29 28.57 -14.74 -25.65
C THR A 29 28.31 -13.98 -26.95
N SER A 30 27.07 -13.51 -27.15
CA SER A 30 26.79 -12.53 -28.20
C SER A 30 27.55 -11.26 -27.84
N GLU A 31 28.58 -10.94 -28.61
CA GLU A 31 29.26 -9.65 -28.58
C GLU A 31 28.20 -8.55 -28.71
N ARG A 32 28.00 -7.77 -27.65
CA ARG A 32 27.10 -6.62 -27.69
C ARG A 32 27.72 -5.58 -28.59
N ASP A 33 26.94 -5.11 -29.55
CA ASP A 33 27.31 -4.09 -30.51
C ASP A 33 27.82 -2.82 -29.79
N PRO A 34 29.09 -2.42 -29.98
CA PRO A 34 29.65 -1.22 -29.37
C PRO A 34 28.91 0.07 -29.78
N ALA A 35 28.18 0.07 -30.91
CA ALA A 35 27.35 1.20 -31.32
C ALA A 35 26.17 1.44 -30.36
N PHE A 36 25.60 0.37 -29.79
CA PHE A 36 24.50 0.46 -28.82
C PHE A 36 24.97 1.03 -27.47
N GLN A 37 26.21 0.70 -27.07
CA GLN A 37 26.81 1.22 -25.83
C GLN A 37 27.20 2.70 -25.96
N GLN A 38 27.61 3.13 -27.17
CA GLN A 38 27.91 4.53 -27.47
C GLN A 38 26.64 5.40 -27.54
N GLN A 39 25.53 4.84 -28.04
CA GLN A 39 24.24 5.52 -28.07
C GLN A 39 23.64 5.71 -26.65
N GLN A 40 23.81 4.72 -25.75
CA GLN A 40 23.44 4.90 -24.33
C GLN A 40 24.32 5.93 -23.61
N GLN A 41 25.62 6.02 -23.91
CA GLN A 41 26.49 7.05 -23.32
C GLN A 41 26.18 8.46 -23.83
N GLN A 42 25.82 8.63 -25.09
CA GLN A 42 25.42 9.93 -25.64
C GLN A 42 24.09 10.43 -25.06
N GLN A 43 23.10 9.54 -24.90
CA GLN A 43 21.81 9.91 -24.28
C GLN A 43 21.95 10.23 -22.79
N HIS A 44 22.92 9.64 -22.08
CA HIS A 44 23.17 9.99 -20.68
C HIS A 44 23.84 11.36 -20.50
N GLN A 45 24.55 11.86 -21.52
CA GLN A 45 25.18 13.18 -21.50
C GLN A 45 24.21 14.33 -21.85
N GLU A 46 23.20 14.10 -22.69
CA GLU A 46 22.21 15.14 -23.04
C GLU A 46 21.20 15.44 -21.91
N VAL A 47 20.96 14.51 -21.00
CA VAL A 47 20.03 14.71 -19.87
C VAL A 47 20.69 15.46 -18.69
N GLN A 48 22.01 15.71 -18.73
CA GLN A 48 22.77 16.34 -17.63
C GLN A 48 23.37 17.73 -17.94
N GLY A 49 22.61 18.61 -18.61
CA GLY A 49 22.94 20.05 -18.63
C GLY A 49 21.71 20.97 -18.76
N PRO A 50 21.70 22.22 -18.24
CA PRO A 50 22.67 22.89 -17.39
C PRO A 50 22.08 23.21 -15.99
N PHE A 51 22.46 22.45 -14.95
CA PHE A 51 22.24 22.81 -13.54
C PHE A 51 23.56 22.89 -12.73
N ARG A 52 24.71 22.94 -13.40
CA ARG A 52 26.06 22.93 -12.79
C ARG A 52 26.75 24.30 -12.78
N ALA A 53 26.03 25.38 -12.51
CA ALA A 53 26.62 26.71 -12.31
C ALA A 53 26.18 27.35 -10.97
N SER A 54 26.48 26.70 -9.84
CA SER A 54 26.46 27.37 -8.51
C SER A 54 27.29 26.69 -7.41
N LYS A 55 28.24 25.82 -7.76
CA LYS A 55 29.06 25.11 -6.75
C LYS A 55 30.56 25.23 -7.00
N ARG A 56 31.07 26.48 -7.06
CA ARG A 56 32.50 26.79 -6.91
C ARG A 56 32.70 28.20 -6.35
N ARG A 57 32.46 28.38 -5.04
CA ARG A 57 33.07 29.43 -4.20
C ARG A 57 32.71 29.19 -2.73
N ALA A 58 33.36 28.21 -2.09
CA ALA A 58 33.36 28.07 -0.64
C ALA A 58 34.50 27.13 -0.22
N SER A 59 35.75 27.54 -0.41
CA SER A 59 36.91 26.91 0.24
C SER A 59 38.13 27.81 0.15
N GLU A 60 38.11 28.95 0.84
CA GLU A 60 39.33 29.71 1.17
C GLU A 60 38.97 30.78 2.21
N LEU A 61 39.17 30.47 3.49
CA LEU A 61 39.85 31.30 4.49
C LEU A 61 39.66 30.67 5.88
N HIS A 62 40.71 30.04 6.38
CA HIS A 62 40.91 29.83 7.82
C HIS A 62 42.01 30.79 8.28
N ARG A 63 41.67 31.73 9.15
CA ARG A 63 42.58 32.32 10.14
C ARG A 63 41.80 32.55 11.44
N PRO A 64 42.40 32.27 12.61
CA PRO A 64 41.73 32.43 13.90
C PRO A 64 41.99 33.84 14.46
N LEU A 65 40.98 34.43 15.10
CA LEU A 65 41.17 35.53 16.04
C LEU A 65 40.33 35.26 17.29
N GLU A 66 41.04 35.23 18.41
CA GLU A 66 40.51 35.33 19.76
C GLU A 66 39.91 36.72 20.01
N ALA A 67 38.77 36.80 20.72
CA ALA A 67 38.55 37.70 21.86
C ALA A 67 37.07 37.76 22.29
N LYS A 68 36.85 37.37 23.55
CA LYS A 68 36.04 37.97 24.64
C LYS A 68 34.74 38.77 24.36
N GLU A 69 33.76 38.37 25.17
CA GLU A 69 32.83 39.18 26.01
C GLU A 69 31.53 39.79 25.43
N SER A 70 30.45 39.30 26.05
CA SER A 70 29.32 40.06 26.64
C SER A 70 28.03 40.30 25.84
N PHE A 71 26.95 39.84 26.47
CA PHE A 71 25.59 40.40 26.61
C PHE A 71 24.81 40.89 25.37
N GLY A 72 23.59 40.35 25.24
CA GLY A 72 22.56 40.90 24.35
C GLY A 72 21.30 40.04 24.29
N GLU A 73 20.46 40.16 25.32
CA GLU A 73 19.05 39.80 25.37
C GLU A 73 18.24 40.49 24.24
N ILE A 74 16.99 40.02 23.97
CA ILE A 74 15.97 40.49 22.97
C ILE A 74 15.94 39.57 21.71
N GLN A 75 14.87 38.89 21.28
CA GLN A 75 13.42 39.05 21.48
C GLN A 75 12.70 37.71 21.21
N ARG A 76 11.80 37.29 22.11
CA ARG A 76 10.65 36.45 21.75
C ARG A 76 9.67 37.34 21.01
N ALA A 77 9.32 36.96 19.77
CA ALA A 77 8.20 37.54 19.05
C ALA A 77 7.34 36.42 18.45
N SER A 78 6.26 36.10 19.17
CA SER A 78 4.90 35.92 18.66
C SER A 78 4.76 35.32 17.26
N SER A 79 4.70 33.99 17.17
CA SER A 79 3.97 33.33 16.07
C SER A 79 2.48 33.39 16.41
N GLN A 80 1.79 34.37 15.82
CA GLN A 80 0.33 34.37 15.74
C GLN A 80 -0.11 33.18 14.90
N ASP A 81 -0.88 32.34 15.56
CA ASP A 81 -1.59 31.17 15.07
C ASP A 81 -2.62 31.59 14.00
N MET A 82 -2.22 31.51 12.73
CA MET A 82 -3.15 31.54 11.60
C MET A 82 -3.76 30.14 11.47
N GLY A 83 -4.86 29.95 12.20
CA GLY A 83 -5.65 28.73 12.19
C GLY A 83 -6.15 28.37 10.79
N VAL A 84 -5.45 27.45 10.14
CA VAL A 84 -6.02 26.61 9.08
C VAL A 84 -6.70 25.44 9.78
N GLN A 85 -7.98 25.60 10.10
CA GLN A 85 -8.79 24.52 10.65
C GLN A 85 -8.94 23.40 9.62
N GLY A 86 -8.22 22.30 9.88
CA GLY A 86 -8.77 20.94 9.94
C GLY A 86 -9.65 20.45 8.79
N LEU A 87 -9.03 20.07 7.69
CA LEU A 87 -9.54 19.05 6.77
C LEU A 87 -8.45 18.00 6.66
N GLU A 88 -8.73 16.74 7.05
CA GLU A 88 -8.04 15.51 6.57
C GLU A 88 -8.20 14.28 7.49
N VAL A 89 -8.92 14.37 8.61
CA VAL A 89 -9.23 13.15 9.42
C VAL A 89 -10.73 12.83 9.48
N SER A 90 -11.60 13.76 9.10
CA SER A 90 -13.03 13.50 8.89
C SER A 90 -13.28 12.56 7.72
N ASP A 91 -12.51 12.64 6.65
CA ASP A 91 -12.91 12.07 5.35
C ASP A 91 -12.96 10.53 5.34
N PHE A 92 -12.18 9.85 6.18
CA PHE A 92 -12.22 8.38 6.25
C PHE A 92 -13.30 7.85 7.21
N GLU A 93 -13.65 8.59 8.27
CA GLU A 93 -14.85 8.29 9.06
C GLU A 93 -16.12 8.67 8.29
N GLN A 94 -16.08 9.72 7.48
CA GLN A 94 -17.13 10.11 6.53
C GLN A 94 -17.35 9.02 5.47
N MET A 95 -16.27 8.47 4.89
CA MET A 95 -16.34 7.31 3.98
C MET A 95 -16.96 6.05 4.61
N ARG A 96 -16.92 5.93 5.95
CA ARG A 96 -17.58 4.83 6.66
C ARG A 96 -19.08 5.09 6.84
N LEU A 97 -19.51 6.35 6.95
CA LEU A 97 -20.91 6.74 7.15
C LEU A 97 -21.74 6.61 5.85
N ASP A 98 -21.16 6.92 4.69
CA ASP A 98 -21.89 6.87 3.42
C ASP A 98 -22.32 5.44 3.01
N VAL A 99 -21.61 4.41 3.47
CA VAL A 99 -21.95 2.99 3.19
C VAL A 99 -23.09 2.48 4.08
N SER A 100 -23.27 3.02 5.29
CA SER A 100 -24.33 2.54 6.20
C SER A 100 -25.73 3.00 5.76
N LEU A 101 -25.83 4.10 5.00
CA LEU A 101 -27.10 4.65 4.51
C LEU A 101 -27.66 3.95 3.26
N GLU A 102 -26.87 3.16 2.54
CA GLU A 102 -27.33 2.46 1.32
C GLU A 102 -27.96 1.08 1.57
N SER A 103 -28.03 0.61 2.83
CA SER A 103 -28.59 -0.73 3.15
C SER A 103 -30.07 -0.77 3.54
N THR A 104 -30.77 0.38 3.59
CA THR A 104 -32.22 0.40 3.80
C THR A 104 -32.96 0.19 2.48
N THR A 105 -33.32 -1.06 2.19
CA THR A 105 -34.22 -1.46 1.11
C THR A 105 -35.63 -0.93 1.35
N THR A 106 -36.00 0.10 0.59
CA THR A 106 -37.39 0.60 0.54
C THR A 106 -38.25 -0.41 -0.22
N THR A 107 -39.05 -1.18 0.50
CA THR A 107 -40.12 -2.00 -0.07
C THR A 107 -41.27 -1.07 -0.48
N THR A 108 -41.41 -0.75 -1.77
CA THR A 108 -42.60 -0.04 -2.28
C THR A 108 -43.49 -0.97 -3.08
N SER A 109 -44.64 -1.25 -2.47
CA SER A 109 -45.79 -1.94 -3.03
C SER A 109 -46.37 -1.22 -4.25
N SER A 110 -46.72 -2.03 -5.24
CA SER A 110 -47.46 -1.68 -6.45
C SER A 110 -48.87 -1.18 -6.21
N SER A 111 -49.29 -0.10 -6.89
CA SER A 111 -50.69 0.12 -7.27
C SER A 111 -50.83 1.02 -8.51
N SER A 112 -51.33 0.40 -9.57
CA SER A 112 -52.15 0.87 -10.70
C SER A 112 -52.60 2.36 -10.76
N SER A 113 -52.46 3.01 -11.91
CA SER A 113 -53.60 3.41 -12.78
C SER A 113 -53.23 4.30 -13.99
N ARG A 114 -53.82 3.93 -15.12
CA ARG A 114 -54.14 4.64 -16.38
C ARG A 114 -53.97 6.17 -16.39
N ASN A 115 -53.37 6.71 -17.47
CA ASN A 115 -54.17 7.34 -18.52
C ASN A 115 -53.44 7.66 -19.83
N ASN A 116 -54.25 7.57 -20.87
CA ASN A 116 -54.05 7.70 -22.30
C ASN A 116 -53.76 9.15 -22.72
N LYS A 117 -52.94 9.38 -23.76
CA LYS A 117 -53.27 10.31 -24.87
C LYS A 117 -52.26 10.24 -26.01
N ASN A 118 -52.80 9.86 -27.16
CA ASN A 118 -52.30 10.04 -28.52
C ASN A 118 -51.78 11.45 -28.80
N THR A 119 -50.78 11.56 -29.69
CA THR A 119 -50.89 12.30 -30.96
C THR A 119 -49.76 11.89 -31.89
N SER A 120 -50.15 11.42 -33.09
CA SER A 120 -49.30 11.21 -34.25
C SER A 120 -49.06 12.52 -34.99
N SER A 121 -47.88 12.69 -35.60
CA SER A 121 -47.80 13.36 -36.90
C SER A 121 -46.70 12.72 -37.76
N TYR A 122 -47.11 12.40 -38.98
CA TYR A 122 -46.29 11.95 -40.10
C TYR A 122 -45.43 13.09 -40.64
N ALA A 123 -44.22 12.78 -41.10
CA ALA A 123 -43.64 13.39 -42.28
C ALA A 123 -42.60 12.44 -42.91
N ASN A 124 -42.94 11.95 -44.11
CA ASN A 124 -42.03 11.34 -45.07
C ASN A 124 -41.10 12.40 -45.66
N SER A 125 -39.83 12.06 -45.88
CA SER A 125 -39.10 12.55 -47.06
C SER A 125 -38.05 11.53 -47.52
N THR A 126 -38.25 11.09 -48.75
CA THR A 126 -37.35 10.29 -49.59
C THR A 126 -36.36 11.22 -50.29
N ILE A 127 -35.04 10.97 -50.27
CA ILE A 127 -34.11 11.44 -51.31
C ILE A 127 -32.99 10.42 -51.57
N HIS A 128 -32.70 10.26 -52.87
CA HIS A 128 -31.74 9.44 -53.60
C HIS A 128 -30.27 9.51 -53.17
N GLY A 129 -29.54 8.45 -53.55
CA GLY A 129 -28.07 8.38 -53.52
C GLY A 129 -27.37 9.06 -54.71
N GLY A 130 -26.05 9.07 -54.62
CA GLY A 130 -25.11 9.50 -55.66
C GLY A 130 -23.69 9.60 -55.09
N ASP A 131 -22.77 8.89 -55.72
CA ASP A 131 -21.33 8.82 -55.44
C ASP A 131 -20.62 10.19 -55.54
N GLU A 132 -19.54 10.39 -54.77
CA GLU A 132 -18.21 10.73 -55.31
C GLU A 132 -17.18 11.00 -54.19
N ALA A 133 -15.96 10.53 -54.44
CA ALA A 133 -14.80 10.61 -53.57
C ALA A 133 -14.17 12.00 -53.58
N THR A 134 -13.90 12.57 -52.40
CA THR A 134 -12.75 13.47 -52.20
C THR A 134 -12.17 13.27 -50.80
N GLY A 135 -10.86 13.10 -50.74
CA GLY A 135 -10.12 12.81 -49.52
C GLY A 135 -10.06 13.98 -48.55
N SER A 136 -10.20 13.67 -47.27
CA SER A 136 -9.66 14.47 -46.18
C SER A 136 -9.33 13.51 -45.04
N GLY A 137 -8.04 13.41 -44.71
CA GLY A 137 -7.53 12.60 -43.62
C GLY A 137 -8.00 13.15 -42.28
N GLY A 138 -9.11 12.61 -41.78
CA GLY A 138 -9.50 12.73 -40.38
C GLY A 138 -9.09 11.46 -39.67
N ASN A 139 -8.15 11.56 -38.71
CA ASN A 139 -7.95 10.55 -37.68
C ASN A 139 -9.24 10.47 -36.84
N SER A 140 -10.19 9.69 -37.33
CA SER A 140 -11.42 9.32 -36.65
C SER A 140 -11.09 8.19 -35.67
N TYR A 141 -10.92 8.54 -34.40
CA TYR A 141 -11.07 7.58 -33.33
C TYR A 141 -12.52 7.09 -33.35
N PHE A 142 -12.70 5.87 -33.85
CA PHE A 142 -13.95 5.13 -33.76
C PHE A 142 -14.28 4.89 -32.28
N CYS A 143 -15.05 5.79 -31.68
CA CYS A 143 -15.81 5.50 -30.46
C CYS A 143 -17.06 4.72 -30.87
N ILE A 144 -16.96 3.39 -30.89
CA ILE A 144 -18.14 2.53 -30.98
C ILE A 144 -18.81 2.53 -29.60
N GLY A 145 -20.06 3.01 -29.54
CA GLY A 145 -20.93 2.92 -28.36
C GLY A 145 -21.10 1.45 -27.92
N SER A 146 -21.42 1.12 -26.68
CA SER A 146 -22.49 1.71 -25.87
C SER A 146 -22.34 1.23 -24.42
N GLY A 147 -22.65 2.10 -23.45
CA GLY A 147 -23.19 1.64 -22.15
C GLY A 147 -22.32 1.73 -20.90
N ALA A 148 -21.03 2.10 -20.97
CA ALA A 148 -20.23 2.33 -19.76
C ALA A 148 -19.59 3.72 -19.83
N GLY A 149 -19.88 4.57 -18.84
CA GLY A 149 -19.35 5.93 -18.75
C GLY A 149 -17.82 5.94 -18.73
N CYS A 150 -17.21 6.26 -19.87
CA CYS A 150 -15.81 6.61 -19.94
C CYS A 150 -15.63 7.93 -19.18
N VAL A 151 -15.22 7.85 -17.92
CA VAL A 151 -14.78 9.03 -17.17
C VAL A 151 -13.57 9.59 -17.92
N ASP A 152 -13.71 10.80 -18.45
CA ASP A 152 -12.66 11.49 -19.19
C ASP A 152 -11.40 11.58 -18.31
N ARG A 153 -10.24 11.19 -18.87
CA ARG A 153 -8.92 11.27 -18.24
C ARG A 153 -8.65 12.67 -17.68
N SER A 154 -9.26 13.69 -18.29
CA SER A 154 -9.19 15.08 -17.83
C SER A 154 -9.69 15.27 -16.40
N VAL A 155 -10.69 14.52 -15.93
CA VAL A 155 -11.33 14.77 -14.62
C VAL A 155 -10.38 14.45 -13.46
N SER A 156 -9.73 13.29 -13.50
CA SER A 156 -8.86 12.85 -12.41
C SER A 156 -7.59 13.71 -12.33
N GLN A 157 -7.03 14.08 -13.49
CA GLN A 157 -5.90 15.00 -13.58
C GLN A 157 -6.28 16.41 -13.12
N THR A 158 -7.45 16.91 -13.52
CA THR A 158 -7.93 18.24 -13.09
C THR A 158 -8.15 18.28 -11.57
N CYS A 159 -8.68 17.20 -11.00
CA CYS A 159 -8.83 17.07 -9.55
C CYS A 159 -7.48 17.14 -8.82
N LEU A 160 -6.49 16.37 -9.27
CA LEU A 160 -5.15 16.35 -8.70
C LEU A 160 -4.46 17.72 -8.82
N THR A 161 -4.50 18.35 -10.00
CA THR A 161 -3.92 19.68 -10.24
C THR A 161 -4.55 20.71 -9.32
N ARG A 162 -5.88 20.73 -9.22
CA ARG A 162 -6.60 21.65 -8.32
C ARG A 162 -6.23 21.42 -6.85
N GLU A 163 -6.09 20.17 -6.42
CA GLU A 163 -5.70 19.85 -5.04
C GLU A 163 -4.26 20.27 -4.72
N LEU A 164 -3.33 20.03 -5.65
CA LEU A 164 -1.97 20.54 -5.56
C LEU A 164 -1.98 22.07 -5.51
N ASP A 165 -2.81 22.71 -6.33
CA ASP A 165 -2.96 24.16 -6.40
C ASP A 165 -3.56 24.83 -5.17
N GLN A 166 -4.13 24.04 -4.26
CA GLN A 166 -4.62 24.51 -2.96
C GLN A 166 -3.59 24.35 -1.85
N LEU A 167 -2.49 23.63 -2.07
CA LEU A 167 -1.45 23.45 -1.05
C LEU A 167 -0.49 24.64 -1.03
N PRO A 168 0.08 24.98 0.14
CA PRO A 168 1.24 25.85 0.22
C PRO A 168 2.39 25.34 -0.65
N ILE A 169 3.17 26.25 -1.26
CA ILE A 169 4.23 25.90 -2.22
C ILE A 169 5.24 24.90 -1.62
N ASN A 170 5.67 25.12 -0.38
CA ASN A 170 6.61 24.23 0.33
C ASN A 170 6.07 22.79 0.44
N HIS A 171 4.76 22.63 0.64
CA HIS A 171 4.15 21.30 0.72
C HIS A 171 4.08 20.65 -0.67
N ARG A 172 3.81 21.41 -1.74
CA ARG A 172 3.86 20.88 -3.11
C ARG A 172 5.26 20.40 -3.48
N GLU A 173 6.27 21.20 -3.16
CA GLU A 173 7.67 20.86 -3.38
C GLU A 173 8.06 19.60 -2.60
N HIS A 174 7.63 19.50 -1.34
CA HIS A 174 7.87 18.31 -0.52
C HIS A 174 7.22 17.05 -1.12
N VAL A 175 5.97 17.13 -1.58
CA VAL A 175 5.30 16.02 -2.29
C VAL A 175 6.04 15.65 -3.58
N GLY A 176 6.54 16.64 -4.33
CA GLY A 176 7.36 16.42 -5.51
C GLY A 176 8.66 15.71 -5.18
N GLN A 177 9.40 16.20 -4.19
CA GLN A 177 10.66 15.60 -3.74
C GLN A 177 10.47 14.16 -3.26
N ASP A 178 9.42 13.89 -2.49
CA ASP A 178 9.00 12.54 -2.12
C ASP A 178 8.78 11.69 -3.39
N LEU A 179 7.97 12.15 -4.33
CA LEU A 179 7.58 11.34 -5.48
C LEU A 179 8.75 11.03 -6.44
N TYR A 180 9.66 11.98 -6.65
CA TYR A 180 10.80 11.84 -7.57
C TYR A 180 12.06 11.28 -6.90
N GLY A 181 11.98 10.93 -5.60
CA GLY A 181 13.14 10.42 -4.86
C GLY A 181 14.25 11.46 -4.69
N LEU A 182 13.88 12.75 -4.61
CA LEU A 182 14.80 13.88 -4.44
C LEU A 182 14.88 14.40 -3.00
N ALA A 183 14.12 13.81 -2.08
CA ALA A 183 14.12 14.22 -0.68
C ALA A 183 15.49 13.93 -0.02
N GLU A 184 16.31 14.97 0.11
CA GLU A 184 17.58 14.92 0.85
C GLU A 184 17.33 14.98 2.37
N GLU A 185 16.39 15.83 2.79
CA GLU A 185 16.08 16.04 4.19
C GLU A 185 15.18 14.93 4.74
N CYS A 186 15.62 14.37 5.87
CA CYS A 186 14.81 13.46 6.67
C CYS A 186 13.76 14.26 7.45
N ILE A 187 12.71 13.55 7.88
CA ILE A 187 11.77 14.05 8.90
C ILE A 187 12.53 14.79 10.01
N PRO A 188 12.06 15.97 10.48
CA PRO A 188 12.71 16.74 11.52
C PRO A 188 13.13 15.87 12.70
N ASN A 189 14.27 16.21 13.31
CA ASN A 189 14.80 15.42 14.41
C ASN A 189 13.75 15.38 15.54
N ILE A 190 13.30 14.18 15.86
CA ILE A 190 12.24 13.97 16.84
C ILE A 190 12.92 13.89 18.19
N ASP A 191 12.71 14.90 19.01
CA ASP A 191 13.27 14.97 20.36
C ASP A 191 12.42 14.20 21.38
N GLU A 192 12.93 14.11 22.60
CA GLU A 192 12.26 13.44 23.72
C GLU A 192 11.00 14.21 24.19
N SER A 193 10.92 15.51 23.92
CA SER A 193 9.74 16.31 24.26
C SER A 193 8.51 15.90 23.44
N LEU A 194 8.71 15.59 22.15
CA LEU A 194 7.65 15.09 21.28
C LEU A 194 7.10 13.73 21.73
N LEU A 195 7.90 12.87 22.38
CA LEU A 195 7.41 11.63 22.97
C LEU A 195 6.49 11.88 24.17
N SER A 196 6.76 12.93 24.95
CA SER A 196 5.92 13.34 26.06
C SER A 196 4.60 13.93 25.56
N GLU A 197 4.65 14.86 24.60
CA GLU A 197 3.46 15.40 23.93
C GLU A 197 2.64 14.30 23.23
N PHE A 198 3.31 13.27 22.70
CA PHE A 198 2.65 12.12 22.10
C PHE A 198 1.86 11.31 23.12
N GLU A 199 2.40 11.07 24.32
CA GLU A 199 1.66 10.41 25.40
C GLU A 199 0.43 11.24 25.81
N GLU A 200 0.58 12.56 25.98
CA GLU A 200 -0.54 13.47 26.30
C GLU A 200 -1.62 13.43 25.20
N ALA A 201 -1.22 13.39 23.93
CA ALA A 201 -2.15 13.28 22.81
C ALA A 201 -2.92 11.96 22.83
N ILE A 202 -2.30 10.85 23.22
CA ILE A 202 -2.98 9.56 23.39
C ILE A 202 -3.99 9.64 24.54
N VAL A 203 -3.60 10.17 25.70
CA VAL A 203 -4.50 10.31 26.85
C VAL A 203 -5.71 11.18 26.49
N SER A 204 -5.48 12.34 25.87
CA SER A 204 -6.55 13.24 25.41
C SER A 204 -7.50 12.55 24.43
N LEU A 205 -6.98 11.67 23.55
CA LEU A 205 -7.79 10.91 22.61
C LEU A 205 -8.72 9.92 23.33
N LEU A 206 -8.22 9.23 24.36
CA LEU A 206 -8.98 8.26 25.17
C LEU A 206 -10.05 8.94 26.04
N GLU A 207 -9.72 10.05 26.70
CA GLU A 207 -10.68 10.81 27.52
C GLU A 207 -11.85 11.36 26.69
N LYS A 208 -11.57 11.84 25.47
CA LYS A 208 -12.59 12.30 24.53
C LYS A 208 -13.55 11.18 24.11
N SER A 209 -13.06 9.96 23.90
CA SER A 209 -13.97 8.84 23.60
C SER A 209 -14.82 8.43 24.79
N ASP A 210 -14.26 8.43 26.00
CA ASP A 210 -14.99 8.02 27.20
C ASP A 210 -16.11 9.02 27.51
N SER A 211 -15.83 10.32 27.34
CA SER A 211 -16.81 11.41 27.48
C SER A 211 -17.93 11.34 26.44
N LYS A 212 -17.63 10.87 25.23
CA LYS A 212 -18.64 10.67 24.17
C LYS A 212 -19.51 9.43 24.44
N ALA A 213 -18.93 8.37 25.00
CA ALA A 213 -19.68 7.16 25.34
C ALA A 213 -20.68 7.42 26.48
N SER A 214 -20.28 8.16 27.52
CA SER A 214 -21.14 8.47 28.67
C SER A 214 -22.36 9.36 28.33
N SER A 215 -22.24 10.24 27.32
CA SER A 215 -23.34 11.11 26.87
C SER A 215 -24.34 10.41 25.94
N SER A 216 -24.01 9.22 25.42
CA SER A 216 -24.83 8.52 24.41
C SER A 216 -25.80 7.48 24.97
N VAL A 217 -25.83 7.24 26.29
CA VAL A 217 -26.77 6.30 26.90
C VAL A 217 -28.19 6.87 26.79
N PRO A 218 -29.08 6.29 25.96
CA PRO A 218 -30.44 6.78 25.84
C PRO A 218 -31.11 6.69 27.21
N ALA A 219 -31.75 7.77 27.66
CA ALA A 219 -32.56 7.73 28.86
C ALA A 219 -33.52 6.54 28.76
N PRO A 220 -33.66 5.70 29.81
CA PRO A 220 -34.49 4.50 29.75
C PRO A 220 -35.93 4.89 29.46
N SER A 221 -36.33 4.79 28.20
CA SER A 221 -37.71 4.92 27.75
C SER A 221 -38.44 3.68 28.23
N GLY A 222 -38.94 3.72 29.47
CA GLY A 222 -39.73 2.64 30.02
C GLY A 222 -41.05 2.51 29.28
N THR A 223 -41.32 1.33 28.71
CA THR A 223 -42.62 0.62 28.73
C THR A 223 -42.59 -0.56 27.77
N GLY A 224 -42.75 -1.78 28.28
CA GLY A 224 -43.05 -2.97 27.47
C GLY A 224 -42.27 -4.21 27.88
N GLY A 225 -42.84 -4.98 28.82
CA GLY A 225 -42.32 -6.29 29.20
C GLY A 225 -42.47 -7.29 28.06
N GLY A 226 -41.41 -7.48 27.29
CA GLY A 226 -41.28 -8.54 26.29
C GLY A 226 -40.02 -9.34 26.58
N SER A 227 -40.18 -10.61 26.97
CA SER A 227 -39.08 -11.57 27.12
C SER A 227 -38.45 -11.80 25.75
N LEU A 228 -37.22 -11.31 25.53
CA LEU A 228 -36.44 -11.59 24.33
C LEU A 228 -35.54 -12.82 24.53
N PRO A 229 -35.41 -13.67 23.50
CA PRO A 229 -34.62 -14.89 23.55
C PRO A 229 -33.12 -14.56 23.62
N ILE A 230 -32.44 -15.16 24.60
CA ILE A 230 -30.99 -15.11 24.77
C ILE A 230 -30.37 -15.93 23.63
N THR A 231 -29.62 -15.27 22.74
CA THR A 231 -28.80 -15.94 21.72
C THR A 231 -27.33 -15.63 22.00
N ASP A 232 -26.50 -16.67 22.06
CA ASP A 232 -25.11 -16.68 22.57
C ASP A 232 -24.05 -16.03 21.63
N SER A 233 -24.43 -15.13 20.74
CA SER A 233 -23.48 -14.44 19.85
C SER A 233 -22.85 -13.21 20.52
N VAL A 234 -21.93 -13.44 21.46
CA VAL A 234 -21.20 -12.43 22.25
C VAL A 234 -20.02 -11.68 21.54
N PRO A 235 -19.55 -11.96 20.30
CA PRO A 235 -18.40 -11.22 19.74
C PRO A 235 -18.65 -9.73 19.44
N GLU A 236 -19.90 -9.30 19.23
CA GLU A 236 -20.15 -7.99 18.63
C GLU A 236 -19.97 -6.81 19.60
N LEU A 237 -20.10 -7.05 20.92
CA LEU A 237 -20.04 -5.99 21.93
C LEU A 237 -18.63 -5.39 22.10
N GLN A 238 -17.57 -6.18 21.87
CA GLN A 238 -16.19 -5.70 22.01
C GLN A 238 -15.81 -4.66 20.94
N SER A 239 -16.53 -4.64 19.82
CA SER A 239 -16.30 -3.68 18.74
C SER A 239 -16.78 -2.26 19.06
N LEU A 240 -17.64 -2.11 20.09
CA LEU A 240 -18.31 -0.86 20.43
C LEU A 240 -17.47 0.07 21.31
N VAL A 241 -16.51 -0.46 22.08
CA VAL A 241 -15.67 0.38 22.95
C VAL A 241 -14.55 1.02 22.11
N PRO A 242 -14.54 2.36 21.94
CA PRO A 242 -13.48 3.02 21.20
C PRO A 242 -12.11 2.72 21.82
N TYR A 243 -11.12 2.48 20.97
CA TYR A 243 -9.74 2.21 21.38
C TYR A 243 -9.53 1.00 22.30
N HIS A 244 -10.50 0.07 22.37
CA HIS A 244 -10.40 -1.16 23.17
C HIS A 244 -9.07 -1.90 22.96
N ALA A 245 -8.68 -2.13 21.70
CA ALA A 245 -7.44 -2.82 21.37
C ALA A 245 -6.18 -2.15 21.91
N TYR A 246 -6.13 -0.81 21.95
CA TYR A 246 -5.01 -0.09 22.55
C TYR A 246 -4.96 -0.28 24.06
N ARG A 247 -6.12 -0.16 24.74
CA ARG A 247 -6.22 -0.37 26.20
C ARG A 247 -5.84 -1.80 26.59
N LEU A 248 -6.30 -2.79 25.81
CA LEU A 248 -5.94 -4.19 25.98
C LEU A 248 -4.43 -4.41 25.80
N ALA A 249 -3.84 -3.85 24.74
CA ALA A 249 -2.39 -3.92 24.54
C ALA A 249 -1.63 -3.29 25.72
N LEU A 250 -2.08 -2.12 26.19
CA LEU A 250 -1.46 -1.41 27.30
C LEU A 250 -1.56 -2.20 28.61
N SER A 251 -2.67 -2.89 28.86
CA SER A 251 -2.83 -3.74 30.04
C SER A 251 -2.01 -5.03 29.98
N MET A 252 -1.84 -5.59 28.77
CA MET A 252 -1.05 -6.81 28.57
C MET A 252 0.45 -6.57 28.69
N SER A 253 0.96 -5.48 28.10
CA SER A 253 2.39 -5.15 28.14
C SER A 253 2.63 -3.64 28.02
N PRO A 254 2.65 -2.92 29.14
CA PRO A 254 2.99 -1.50 29.15
C PRO A 254 4.36 -1.22 28.54
N SER A 255 5.35 -2.09 28.77
CA SER A 255 6.71 -1.92 28.26
C SER A 255 6.79 -1.97 26.73
N TYR A 256 5.98 -2.82 26.07
CA TYR A 256 5.89 -2.86 24.62
C TYR A 256 5.20 -1.60 24.06
N VAL A 257 4.02 -1.26 24.60
CA VAL A 257 3.23 -0.11 24.11
C VAL A 257 3.92 1.24 24.37
N LYS A 258 4.66 1.34 25.48
CA LYS A 258 5.41 2.54 25.87
C LYS A 258 6.86 2.54 25.38
N ASN A 259 7.29 1.55 24.60
CA ASN A 259 8.64 1.50 24.06
C ASN A 259 8.92 2.75 23.20
N PRO A 260 9.97 3.55 23.51
CA PRO A 260 10.27 4.79 22.80
C PRO A 260 10.56 4.57 21.31
N GLU A 261 11.31 3.52 20.95
CA GLU A 261 11.67 3.22 19.57
C GLU A 261 10.43 2.87 18.74
N PHE A 262 9.54 2.05 19.30
CA PHE A 262 8.27 1.68 18.66
C PHE A 262 7.39 2.92 18.42
N ARG A 263 7.24 3.78 19.43
CA ARG A 263 6.47 5.03 19.34
C ARG A 263 7.07 6.03 18.36
N LEU A 264 8.40 6.10 18.33
CA LEU A 264 9.14 6.96 17.42
C LEU A 264 8.84 6.64 15.95
N MET A 265 8.57 5.38 15.61
CA MET A 265 8.13 5.01 14.25
C MET A 265 6.84 5.75 13.85
N PHE A 266 5.88 5.89 14.77
CA PHE A 266 4.61 6.56 14.48
C PHE A 266 4.78 8.06 14.30
N LEU A 267 5.60 8.69 15.16
CA LEU A 267 5.93 10.11 15.02
C LEU A 267 6.67 10.38 13.71
N ARG A 268 7.62 9.51 13.33
CA ARG A 268 8.26 9.58 12.00
C ARG A 268 7.23 9.45 10.89
N ALA A 269 6.37 8.44 10.96
CA ALA A 269 5.36 8.21 9.93
C ALA A 269 4.33 9.34 9.75
N THR A 270 4.23 10.26 10.71
CA THR A 270 3.35 11.43 10.68
C THR A 270 4.11 12.75 10.77
N GLU A 271 5.41 12.75 10.44
CA GLU A 271 6.24 13.95 10.35
C GLU A 271 6.24 14.79 11.65
N GLY A 272 6.13 14.14 12.80
CA GLY A 272 6.10 14.79 14.12
C GLY A 272 4.71 15.24 14.59
N ASP A 273 3.64 15.09 13.80
CA ASP A 273 2.28 15.41 14.24
C ASP A 273 1.79 14.39 15.31
N VAL A 274 1.89 14.78 16.58
CA VAL A 274 1.56 13.94 17.74
C VAL A 274 0.09 13.49 17.75
N LYS A 275 -0.84 14.30 17.23
CA LYS A 275 -2.27 13.96 17.18
C LYS A 275 -2.53 12.91 16.11
N LYS A 276 -1.91 13.05 14.93
CA LYS A 276 -1.98 12.03 13.87
C LYS A 276 -1.29 10.74 14.32
N ALA A 277 -0.14 10.83 14.98
CA ALA A 277 0.57 9.67 15.55
C ALA A 277 -0.32 8.89 16.54
N ALA A 278 -1.05 9.58 17.43
CA ALA A 278 -1.93 8.95 18.43
C ALA A 278 -3.09 8.19 17.78
N LYS A 279 -3.73 8.79 16.79
CA LYS A 279 -4.77 8.12 16.01
C LYS A 279 -4.23 6.92 15.23
N ARG A 280 -3.01 7.04 14.70
CA ARG A 280 -2.37 5.95 13.95
C ARG A 280 -1.97 4.79 14.86
N LEU A 281 -1.41 5.05 16.04
CA LEU A 281 -1.06 4.05 17.03
C LEU A 281 -2.28 3.28 17.53
N THR A 282 -3.39 3.97 17.80
CA THR A 282 -4.64 3.29 18.20
C THR A 282 -5.22 2.44 17.07
N ARG A 283 -5.17 2.92 15.82
CA ARG A 283 -5.54 2.14 14.62
C ARG A 283 -4.64 0.92 14.42
N HIS A 284 -3.35 1.05 14.71
CA HIS A 284 -2.39 -0.06 14.64
C HIS A 284 -2.84 -1.23 15.51
N PHE A 285 -3.05 -1.01 16.80
CA PHE A 285 -3.49 -2.08 17.70
C PHE A 285 -4.86 -2.63 17.33
N LYS A 286 -5.81 -1.78 16.91
CA LYS A 286 -7.12 -2.25 16.42
C LYS A 286 -6.98 -3.21 15.24
N THR A 287 -6.15 -2.86 14.26
CA THR A 287 -5.96 -3.68 13.05
C THR A 287 -5.18 -4.94 13.37
N LYS A 288 -4.15 -4.84 14.22
CA LYS A 288 -3.35 -5.98 14.66
C LYS A 288 -4.17 -6.99 15.46
N LEU A 289 -5.02 -6.53 16.38
CA LEU A 289 -5.96 -7.38 17.13
C LEU A 289 -6.89 -8.14 16.19
N ARG A 290 -7.49 -7.45 15.21
CA ARG A 290 -8.37 -8.07 14.21
C ARG A 290 -7.66 -9.15 13.41
N LEU A 291 -6.44 -8.88 12.97
CA LEU A 291 -5.72 -9.75 12.05
C LEU A 291 -5.11 -10.97 12.76
N PHE A 292 -4.57 -10.78 13.96
CA PHE A 292 -3.71 -11.77 14.63
C PHE A 292 -4.23 -12.26 15.98
N GLY A 293 -5.28 -11.66 16.53
CA GLY A 293 -5.79 -12.02 17.86
C GLY A 293 -5.02 -11.37 19.02
N GLU A 294 -5.46 -11.68 20.24
CA GLU A 294 -4.94 -11.06 21.47
C GLU A 294 -3.51 -11.53 21.78
N ASP A 295 -3.21 -12.82 21.57
CA ASP A 295 -1.92 -13.46 21.86
C ASP A 295 -0.73 -12.85 21.11
N LYS A 296 -1.00 -12.20 19.98
CA LYS A 296 -0.01 -11.54 19.11
C LYS A 296 -0.04 -10.02 19.20
N LEU A 297 -0.91 -9.44 20.03
CA LEU A 297 -1.15 -7.99 20.05
C LEU A 297 0.07 -7.19 20.49
N VAL A 298 0.78 -7.66 21.52
CA VAL A 298 1.88 -6.94 22.20
C VAL A 298 3.28 -7.50 21.91
N ARG A 299 3.46 -8.11 20.75
CA ARG A 299 4.77 -8.58 20.27
C ARG A 299 4.90 -8.41 18.77
N ASP A 300 6.14 -8.36 18.28
CA ASP A 300 6.35 -8.33 16.84
C ASP A 300 5.91 -9.65 16.21
N ILE A 301 5.29 -9.54 15.04
CA ILE A 301 4.84 -10.67 14.22
C ILE A 301 6.06 -11.23 13.48
N VAL A 302 6.27 -12.53 13.59
CA VAL A 302 7.31 -13.28 12.88
C VAL A 302 6.69 -14.22 11.84
N LEU A 303 7.50 -14.82 10.96
CA LEU A 303 6.99 -15.80 9.99
C LEU A 303 6.23 -16.97 10.63
N ASP A 304 6.67 -17.46 11.78
CA ASP A 304 6.01 -18.58 12.49
C ASP A 304 4.62 -18.21 13.04
N ASP A 305 4.26 -16.92 13.05
CA ASP A 305 2.91 -16.46 13.43
C ASP A 305 1.90 -16.53 12.29
N LEU A 306 2.37 -16.72 11.05
CA LEU A 306 1.56 -16.82 9.85
C LEU A 306 1.09 -18.26 9.68
N SER A 307 -0.20 -18.44 9.43
CA SER A 307 -0.76 -19.76 9.09
C SER A 307 -0.27 -20.24 7.72
N GLU A 308 -0.48 -21.51 7.39
CA GLU A 308 -0.11 -22.05 6.07
C GLU A 308 -0.74 -21.25 4.92
N ASP A 309 -2.03 -20.87 5.04
CA ASP A 309 -2.72 -20.04 4.04
C ASP A 309 -2.13 -18.62 3.95
N ASP A 310 -1.65 -18.06 5.06
CA ASP A 310 -0.95 -16.76 5.07
C ASP A 310 0.42 -16.88 4.40
N MET A 311 1.13 -17.99 4.65
CA MET A 311 2.42 -18.29 4.06
C MET A 311 2.31 -18.59 2.57
N GLU A 312 1.26 -19.27 2.12
CA GLU A 312 0.96 -19.43 0.70
C GLU A 312 0.74 -18.06 0.05
N SER A 313 -0.04 -17.19 0.71
CA SER A 313 -0.24 -15.84 0.21
C SER A 313 1.04 -15.03 0.12
N LEU A 314 1.89 -15.12 1.15
CA LEU A 314 3.21 -14.50 1.14
C LEU A 314 4.09 -15.07 0.01
N LYS A 315 4.17 -16.40 -0.15
CA LYS A 315 5.01 -17.08 -1.15
C LYS A 315 4.52 -16.89 -2.58
N SER A 316 3.26 -16.51 -2.80
CA SER A 316 2.71 -16.23 -4.13
C SER A 316 3.46 -15.13 -4.89
N GLY A 317 4.15 -14.25 -4.17
CA GLY A 317 4.88 -13.12 -4.75
C GLY A 317 3.97 -12.02 -5.30
N GLY A 318 2.67 -12.04 -4.98
CA GLY A 318 1.75 -10.95 -5.29
C GLY A 318 2.16 -9.62 -4.65
N PHE A 319 2.92 -9.67 -3.56
CA PHE A 319 3.69 -8.56 -3.02
C PHE A 319 5.14 -8.98 -2.77
N GLN A 320 6.10 -8.14 -3.16
CA GLN A 320 7.54 -8.38 -2.98
C GLN A 320 8.27 -7.12 -2.54
N VAL A 321 9.34 -7.27 -1.77
CA VAL A 321 10.28 -6.18 -1.50
C VAL A 321 11.38 -6.25 -2.56
N LEU A 322 11.55 -5.20 -3.35
CA LEU A 322 12.60 -5.19 -4.36
C LEU A 322 13.98 -5.20 -3.68
N SER A 323 14.92 -5.95 -4.28
CA SER A 323 16.30 -6.04 -3.81
C SER A 323 17.05 -4.71 -3.91
N LYS A 324 16.63 -3.84 -4.84
CA LYS A 324 17.18 -2.50 -5.02
C LYS A 324 16.26 -1.43 -4.42
N ARG A 325 16.91 -0.40 -3.90
CA ARG A 325 16.26 0.82 -3.39
C ARG A 325 16.11 1.84 -4.51
N ASP A 326 15.19 2.78 -4.33
CA ASP A 326 15.09 3.92 -5.24
C ASP A 326 16.24 4.94 -5.05
N ALA A 327 16.24 6.00 -5.85
CA ALA A 327 17.26 7.04 -5.82
C ALA A 327 17.41 7.74 -4.45
N ALA A 328 16.35 7.77 -3.63
CA ALA A 328 16.39 8.32 -2.27
C ALA A 328 16.90 7.30 -1.23
N GLY A 329 17.15 6.05 -1.63
CA GLY A 329 17.54 4.96 -0.74
C GLY A 329 16.35 4.32 0.00
N ARG A 330 15.13 4.45 -0.53
CA ARG A 330 13.92 3.87 0.07
C ARG A 330 13.67 2.47 -0.45
N SER A 331 13.09 1.62 0.38
CA SER A 331 12.59 0.34 -0.07
C SER A 331 11.41 0.54 -1.02
N VAL A 332 11.33 -0.33 -2.02
CA VAL A 332 10.22 -0.39 -2.97
C VAL A 332 9.41 -1.65 -2.68
N LEU A 333 8.14 -1.45 -2.32
CA LEU A 333 7.15 -2.53 -2.24
C LEU A 333 6.53 -2.72 -3.62
N PHE A 334 6.89 -3.80 -4.28
CA PHE A 334 6.26 -4.25 -5.52
C PHE A 334 4.96 -5.00 -5.22
N GLY A 335 3.95 -4.79 -6.05
CA GLY A 335 2.70 -5.52 -6.03
C GLY A 335 2.22 -5.83 -7.44
N ARG A 336 1.73 -7.05 -7.63
CA ARG A 336 1.01 -7.48 -8.83
C ARG A 336 -0.23 -8.26 -8.41
N TYR A 337 -1.39 -7.63 -8.59
CA TYR A 337 -2.72 -8.14 -8.24
C TYR A 337 -2.99 -9.49 -8.86
N THR A 338 -2.65 -9.64 -10.14
CA THR A 338 -2.84 -10.88 -10.90
C THR A 338 -1.97 -12.05 -10.42
N SER A 339 -0.97 -11.81 -9.57
CA SER A 339 -0.12 -12.85 -8.96
C SER A 339 -0.45 -13.14 -7.51
N MET A 340 -1.46 -12.47 -6.93
CA MET A 340 -1.88 -12.75 -5.56
C MET A 340 -2.59 -14.09 -5.49
N ARG A 341 -2.16 -14.94 -4.57
CA ARG A 341 -2.89 -16.15 -4.17
C ARG A 341 -3.27 -16.02 -2.70
N TYR A 342 -4.49 -16.36 -2.34
CA TYR A 342 -4.93 -16.39 -0.95
C TYR A 342 -6.28 -17.11 -0.85
N LYS A 343 -6.51 -17.77 0.28
CA LYS A 343 -7.80 -18.38 0.60
C LYS A 343 -8.85 -17.36 1.03
N THR A 344 -8.46 -16.40 1.86
CA THR A 344 -9.29 -15.28 2.30
C THR A 344 -8.53 -13.97 2.20
N ILE A 345 -9.25 -12.85 2.10
CA ILE A 345 -8.64 -11.52 2.07
C ILE A 345 -7.79 -11.29 3.32
N ASP A 346 -8.22 -11.78 4.49
CA ASP A 346 -7.46 -11.60 5.73
C ASP A 346 -6.13 -12.36 5.73
N ASN A 347 -6.00 -13.48 4.99
CA ASN A 347 -4.71 -14.14 4.80
C ASN A 347 -3.70 -13.24 4.10
N MET A 348 -4.13 -12.65 2.98
CA MET A 348 -3.33 -11.69 2.23
C MET A 348 -3.01 -10.44 3.07
N LEU A 349 -3.96 -9.91 3.86
CA LEU A 349 -3.70 -8.75 4.72
C LEU A 349 -2.70 -9.06 5.83
N ARG A 350 -2.69 -10.27 6.39
CA ARG A 350 -1.68 -10.71 7.36
C ARG A 350 -0.29 -10.79 6.73
N ALA A 351 -0.17 -11.38 5.54
CA ALA A 351 1.09 -11.42 4.78
C ALA A 351 1.58 -9.99 4.45
N LEU A 352 0.69 -9.13 3.95
CA LEU A 352 1.02 -7.74 3.63
C LEU A 352 1.43 -6.94 4.88
N TRP A 353 0.75 -7.15 6.01
CA TRP A 353 1.12 -6.55 7.30
C TRP A 353 2.55 -6.95 7.71
N TYR A 354 2.88 -8.24 7.60
CA TYR A 354 4.22 -8.74 7.89
C TYR A 354 5.29 -8.07 7.01
N ILE A 355 5.05 -7.96 5.70
CA ILE A 355 5.97 -7.29 4.76
C ILE A 355 6.19 -5.82 5.18
N TRP A 356 5.11 -5.07 5.44
CA TRP A 356 5.22 -3.68 5.84
C TRP A 356 6.01 -3.50 7.14
N MET A 357 5.71 -4.29 8.17
CA MET A 357 6.43 -4.20 9.44
C MET A 357 7.91 -4.57 9.26
N SER A 358 8.22 -5.56 8.40
CA SER A 358 9.59 -5.94 8.07
C SER A 358 10.36 -4.83 7.35
N ILE A 359 9.73 -4.12 6.40
CA ILE A 359 10.34 -2.97 5.71
C ILE A 359 10.71 -1.86 6.71
N LEU A 360 9.87 -1.65 7.72
CA LEU A 360 10.04 -0.58 8.70
C LEU A 360 11.08 -0.88 9.78
N GLU A 361 11.66 -2.07 9.80
CA GLU A 361 12.82 -2.38 10.65
C GLU A 361 14.05 -1.56 10.23
N ASP A 362 14.11 -1.12 8.96
CA ASP A 362 15.14 -0.20 8.50
C ASP A 362 14.79 1.25 8.88
N PRO A 363 15.63 1.92 9.71
CA PRO A 363 15.42 3.32 10.09
C PRO A 363 15.37 4.29 8.90
N THR A 364 16.00 3.94 7.77
CA THR A 364 15.96 4.72 6.52
C THR A 364 14.54 4.82 6.00
N ASN A 365 13.80 3.71 6.01
CA ASN A 365 12.40 3.68 5.53
C ASN A 365 11.46 4.43 6.49
N GLN A 366 11.75 4.44 7.79
CA GLN A 366 10.99 5.24 8.74
C GLN A 366 11.18 6.74 8.48
N LYS A 367 12.40 7.18 8.12
CA LYS A 367 12.74 8.59 7.91
C LYS A 367 12.36 9.09 6.51
N LYS A 368 12.67 8.31 5.48
CA LYS A 368 12.49 8.69 4.08
C LYS A 368 11.19 8.18 3.46
N GLY A 369 10.50 7.27 4.14
CA GLY A 369 9.29 6.64 3.65
C GLY A 369 9.56 5.41 2.78
N VAL A 370 8.50 4.91 2.17
CA VAL A 370 8.48 3.70 1.32
C VAL A 370 7.72 4.03 0.03
N VAL A 371 8.19 3.50 -1.10
CA VAL A 371 7.49 3.61 -2.39
C VAL A 371 6.74 2.32 -2.68
N ALA A 372 5.50 2.42 -3.15
CA ALA A 372 4.72 1.29 -3.62
C ALA A 372 4.65 1.31 -5.15
N LEU A 373 4.91 0.17 -5.78
CA LEU A 373 4.84 -0.05 -7.22
C LEU A 373 3.81 -1.14 -7.53
N GLY A 374 2.65 -0.77 -8.06
CA GLY A 374 1.71 -1.70 -8.69
C GLY A 374 2.07 -1.88 -10.16
N TYR A 375 2.27 -3.12 -10.61
CA TYR A 375 2.77 -3.40 -11.96
C TYR A 375 1.89 -4.43 -12.69
N GLU A 376 0.89 -3.93 -13.41
CA GLU A 376 -0.05 -4.71 -14.25
C GLU A 376 0.26 -4.50 -15.74
N VAL A 377 1.53 -4.62 -16.12
CA VAL A 377 1.96 -4.61 -17.52
C VAL A 377 2.30 -6.03 -17.96
N GLY A 378 1.98 -6.33 -19.22
CA GLY A 378 2.12 -7.66 -19.81
C GLY A 378 0.81 -8.44 -19.69
N ARG A 379 0.49 -9.19 -20.76
CA ARG A 379 -0.67 -10.07 -20.76
C ARG A 379 -0.50 -11.12 -19.69
N VAL A 380 -1.41 -11.14 -18.72
CA VAL A 380 -1.68 -12.37 -17.99
C VAL A 380 -2.64 -13.15 -18.89
N PRO A 381 -2.29 -14.36 -19.36
CA PRO A 381 -3.25 -15.22 -20.03
C PRO A 381 -4.49 -15.32 -19.13
N LEU A 382 -5.64 -14.85 -19.62
CA LEU A 382 -6.89 -14.92 -18.86
C LEU A 382 -7.29 -16.39 -18.62
N ASP A 383 -6.81 -17.24 -19.52
CA ASP A 383 -6.78 -18.70 -19.58
C ASP A 383 -5.94 -19.37 -18.45
N ARG A 384 -5.54 -18.61 -17.42
CA ARG A 384 -5.00 -19.15 -16.16
C ARG A 384 -5.98 -19.02 -14.99
N PHE A 385 -7.11 -18.36 -15.18
CA PHE A 385 -8.12 -18.10 -14.14
C PHE A 385 -9.43 -18.87 -14.35
N ASP A 386 -9.62 -19.47 -15.52
CA ASP A 386 -10.56 -20.56 -15.72
C ASP A 386 -9.99 -21.79 -15.02
N GLY A 387 -10.45 -22.07 -13.81
CA GLY A 387 -10.09 -23.26 -13.02
C GLY A 387 -10.54 -24.59 -13.64
N THR A 388 -10.48 -24.71 -14.97
CA THR A 388 -10.87 -25.86 -15.78
C THR A 388 -9.68 -26.70 -16.25
N GLU A 389 -8.46 -26.45 -15.77
CA GLU A 389 -7.42 -27.47 -15.90
C GLU A 389 -7.78 -28.65 -14.97
N GLU A 390 -8.51 -29.62 -15.54
CA GLU A 390 -8.68 -31.01 -15.08
C GLU A 390 -7.32 -31.77 -15.09
N GLY A 391 -6.25 -31.11 -14.64
CA GLY A 391 -4.94 -31.69 -14.47
C GLY A 391 -4.89 -32.47 -13.17
N GLU A 392 -5.15 -33.78 -13.27
CA GLU A 392 -4.94 -34.78 -12.22
C GLU A 392 -3.54 -34.62 -11.59
N GLY A 393 -3.42 -33.90 -10.46
CA GLY A 393 -2.13 -33.79 -9.78
C GLY A 393 -1.98 -32.70 -8.73
N LEU A 394 -2.77 -31.63 -8.76
CA LEU A 394 -2.83 -30.68 -7.65
C LEU A 394 -4.02 -31.02 -6.76
N ALA A 395 -3.69 -31.66 -5.63
CA ALA A 395 -4.64 -32.09 -4.62
C ALA A 395 -5.63 -30.99 -4.22
N GLY A 396 -6.89 -31.22 -4.60
CA GLY A 396 -8.07 -30.96 -3.78
C GLY A 396 -8.14 -29.60 -3.09
N PHE A 397 -8.36 -28.54 -3.86
CA PHE A 397 -9.15 -27.42 -3.35
C PHE A 397 -10.60 -27.64 -3.80
N GLU A 398 -11.29 -28.56 -3.12
CA GLU A 398 -12.74 -28.71 -3.24
C GLU A 398 -13.38 -27.40 -2.77
N LEU A 399 -13.73 -26.54 -3.73
CA LEU A 399 -14.66 -25.46 -3.50
C LEU A 399 -15.98 -26.11 -3.11
N GLY A 400 -16.30 -26.06 -1.81
CA GLY A 400 -17.57 -26.57 -1.28
C GLY A 400 -18.74 -26.02 -2.10
N GLU A 401 -19.65 -26.91 -2.47
CA GLU A 401 -20.77 -26.69 -3.40
C GLU A 401 -21.80 -25.63 -2.94
N ASP A 402 -21.59 -24.97 -1.80
CA ASP A 402 -22.45 -23.91 -1.25
C ASP A 402 -22.06 -22.49 -1.68
N ALA A 403 -21.07 -22.32 -2.56
CA ALA A 403 -20.68 -21.02 -3.12
C ALA A 403 -21.40 -20.69 -4.45
N THR A 404 -22.71 -20.95 -4.54
CA THR A 404 -23.51 -20.49 -5.67
C THR A 404 -23.70 -18.97 -5.59
N ASP A 405 -23.31 -18.25 -6.65
CA ASP A 405 -23.67 -16.86 -6.99
C ASP A 405 -22.71 -15.70 -6.65
N HIS A 406 -21.45 -15.96 -6.25
CA HIS A 406 -20.40 -14.93 -6.38
C HIS A 406 -19.81 -14.94 -7.80
N ASN A 407 -20.59 -14.34 -8.69
CA ASN A 407 -20.26 -13.92 -10.04
C ASN A 407 -18.80 -13.41 -10.16
N MET A 408 -17.88 -14.30 -10.57
CA MET A 408 -16.48 -14.02 -10.94
C MET A 408 -16.39 -13.23 -12.26
N SER A 409 -17.34 -12.32 -12.52
CA SER A 409 -17.08 -11.23 -13.46
C SER A 409 -15.87 -10.50 -12.89
N GLY A 410 -14.78 -10.36 -13.65
CA GLY A 410 -13.50 -9.75 -13.25
C GLY A 410 -13.57 -8.26 -12.88
N GLY A 411 -14.64 -7.85 -12.20
CA GLY A 411 -14.81 -6.55 -11.59
C GLY A 411 -13.84 -6.41 -10.42
N PHE A 412 -13.17 -5.27 -10.40
CA PHE A 412 -12.33 -4.85 -9.30
C PHE A 412 -13.12 -4.77 -8.00
N ASP A 413 -12.74 -5.62 -7.04
CA ASP A 413 -13.33 -5.62 -5.72
C ASP A 413 -12.89 -4.36 -4.96
N ARG A 414 -13.76 -3.36 -4.92
CA ARG A 414 -13.57 -2.12 -4.16
C ARG A 414 -13.33 -2.39 -2.67
N THR A 415 -13.90 -3.46 -2.12
CA THR A 415 -13.71 -3.86 -0.73
C THR A 415 -12.29 -4.35 -0.49
N LEU A 416 -11.79 -5.19 -1.40
CA LEU A 416 -10.41 -5.65 -1.39
C LEU A 416 -9.43 -4.49 -1.50
N ALA A 417 -9.62 -3.59 -2.47
CA ALA A 417 -8.77 -2.42 -2.64
C ALA A 417 -8.74 -1.52 -1.40
N ARG A 418 -9.91 -1.26 -0.79
CA ARG A 418 -10.03 -0.51 0.47
C ARG A 418 -9.27 -1.20 1.61
N LYS A 419 -9.39 -2.53 1.72
CA LYS A 419 -8.70 -3.33 2.73
C LYS A 419 -7.18 -3.29 2.52
N ILE A 420 -6.68 -3.43 1.29
CA ILE A 420 -5.25 -3.33 0.97
C ILE A 420 -4.70 -1.96 1.39
N VAL A 421 -5.37 -0.86 1.01
CA VAL A 421 -4.94 0.51 1.35
C VAL A 421 -5.03 0.77 2.86
N SER A 422 -5.88 0.05 3.60
CA SER A 422 -6.00 0.23 5.04
C SER A 422 -4.79 -0.26 5.84
N VAL A 423 -4.02 -1.22 5.33
CA VAL A 423 -2.82 -1.78 6.00
C VAL A 423 -1.72 -0.73 6.14
N PRO A 424 -1.21 -0.08 5.07
CA PRO A 424 -0.17 0.95 5.21
C PRO A 424 -0.61 2.10 6.12
N LEU A 425 -1.90 2.43 6.15
CA LEU A 425 -2.46 3.45 7.05
C LEU A 425 -2.54 3.03 8.52
N SER A 426 -2.38 1.74 8.82
CA SER A 426 -2.45 1.16 10.17
C SER A 426 -1.07 0.76 10.72
N VAL A 427 -0.05 0.65 9.87
CA VAL A 427 1.35 0.51 10.30
C VAL A 427 2.02 1.89 10.36
N PRO A 428 3.14 2.05 11.08
CA PRO A 428 3.90 3.30 11.11
C PRO A 428 4.76 3.50 9.84
N ALA A 429 4.14 3.37 8.66
CA ALA A 429 4.76 3.62 7.36
C ALA A 429 4.45 5.02 6.84
N ARG A 430 5.41 5.66 6.16
CA ARG A 430 5.14 6.87 5.36
C ARG A 430 5.19 6.49 3.88
N PRO A 431 4.05 6.16 3.24
CA PRO A 431 4.06 5.92 1.81
C PRO A 431 4.21 7.24 1.08
N VAL A 432 5.34 7.39 0.39
CA VAL A 432 5.79 8.65 -0.23
C VAL A 432 5.56 8.70 -1.73
N GLY A 433 5.33 7.54 -2.36
CA GLY A 433 4.96 7.43 -3.76
C GLY A 433 4.18 6.14 -4.03
N TYR A 434 3.17 6.23 -4.88
CA TYR A 434 2.45 5.10 -5.44
C TYR A 434 2.56 5.19 -6.96
N HIS A 435 3.24 4.24 -7.59
CA HIS A 435 3.33 4.15 -9.04
C HIS A 435 2.51 2.95 -9.50
N LEU A 436 1.55 3.19 -10.40
CA LEU A 436 0.70 2.14 -10.96
C LEU A 436 0.96 2.06 -12.46
N CYS A 437 1.60 0.98 -12.91
CA CYS A 437 1.91 0.73 -14.31
C CYS A 437 0.87 -0.23 -14.91
N THR A 438 0.35 0.07 -16.09
CA THR A 438 -0.61 -0.77 -16.82
C THR A 438 -0.51 -0.55 -18.32
N ASP A 439 -0.65 -1.60 -19.12
CA ASP A 439 -0.81 -1.51 -20.59
C ASP A 439 -2.29 -1.54 -21.03
N SER A 440 -3.22 -1.70 -20.07
CA SER A 440 -4.65 -1.74 -20.32
C SER A 440 -5.33 -0.39 -20.06
N HIS A 441 -6.02 0.11 -21.09
CA HIS A 441 -6.87 1.29 -21.01
C HIS A 441 -8.05 1.13 -20.03
N GLN A 442 -8.58 -0.08 -19.89
CA GLN A 442 -9.68 -0.36 -18.95
C GLN A 442 -9.22 -0.16 -17.51
N TRP A 443 -8.02 -0.67 -17.19
CA TRP A 443 -7.39 -0.45 -15.89
C TRP A 443 -7.14 1.03 -15.61
N VAL A 444 -6.72 1.82 -16.59
CA VAL A 444 -6.55 3.28 -16.40
C VAL A 444 -7.87 3.96 -16.01
N GLY A 445 -8.96 3.67 -16.70
CA GLY A 445 -10.28 4.23 -16.37
C GLY A 445 -10.71 3.87 -14.95
N MET A 446 -10.52 2.62 -14.57
CA MET A 446 -10.84 2.12 -13.24
C MET A 446 -9.95 2.70 -12.13
N LEU A 447 -8.63 2.77 -12.35
CA LEU A 447 -7.69 3.36 -11.40
C LEU A 447 -7.98 4.85 -11.20
N ASN A 448 -8.36 5.57 -12.26
CA ASN A 448 -8.82 6.96 -12.15
C ASN A 448 -10.07 7.09 -11.28
N MET A 449 -11.05 6.20 -11.43
CA MET A 449 -12.24 6.16 -10.59
C MET A 449 -11.87 5.88 -9.12
N VAL A 450 -11.01 4.90 -8.87
CA VAL A 450 -10.51 4.59 -7.53
C VAL A 450 -9.79 5.78 -6.92
N MET A 451 -8.94 6.47 -7.69
CA MET A 451 -8.18 7.63 -7.23
C MET A 451 -9.09 8.74 -6.69
N VAL A 452 -10.27 8.99 -7.29
CA VAL A 452 -11.23 9.97 -6.78
C VAL A 452 -11.75 9.60 -5.39
N THR A 453 -11.85 8.30 -5.07
CA THR A 453 -12.18 7.79 -3.72
C THR A 453 -10.97 7.70 -2.79
N LEU A 454 -9.79 8.11 -3.25
CA LEU A 454 -8.56 8.36 -2.48
C LEU A 454 -8.85 9.27 -1.27
N CYS A 455 -8.03 9.23 -0.21
CA CYS A 455 -7.84 10.45 0.59
C CYS A 455 -6.84 11.35 -0.13
N LYS A 456 -6.92 12.67 0.12
CA LYS A 456 -6.06 13.68 -0.51
C LYS A 456 -4.58 13.33 -0.38
N PHE A 457 -4.14 12.90 0.80
CA PHE A 457 -2.77 12.46 1.05
C PHE A 457 -2.24 11.41 0.05
N ILE A 458 -3.04 10.39 -0.27
CA ILE A 458 -2.65 9.33 -1.20
C ILE A 458 -2.72 9.82 -2.65
N ARG A 459 -3.79 10.55 -3.03
CA ARG A 459 -3.96 11.08 -4.40
C ARG A 459 -2.75 11.89 -4.85
N LEU A 460 -2.27 12.79 -3.98
CA LEU A 460 -1.15 13.69 -4.27
C LEU A 460 0.14 12.92 -4.62
N ARG A 461 0.32 11.72 -4.05
CA ARG A 461 1.50 10.86 -4.19
C ARG A 461 1.30 9.69 -5.15
N MET A 462 0.16 9.61 -5.84
CA MET A 462 -0.12 8.54 -6.79
C MET A 462 0.14 8.98 -8.23
N ARG A 463 0.78 8.12 -9.02
CA ARG A 463 0.99 8.30 -10.46
C ARG A 463 0.60 7.04 -11.20
N ILE A 464 -0.21 7.22 -12.25
CA ILE A 464 -0.63 6.15 -13.15
C ILE A 464 0.19 6.30 -14.42
N HIS A 465 0.97 5.27 -14.73
CA HIS A 465 1.78 5.13 -15.93
C HIS A 465 1.07 4.17 -16.87
N HIS A 466 0.81 4.62 -18.09
CA HIS A 466 0.13 3.81 -19.09
C HIS A 466 0.99 3.68 -20.34
N GLY A 467 1.22 2.45 -20.78
CA GLY A 467 2.02 2.14 -21.96
C GLY A 467 2.57 0.73 -21.91
N THR A 468 3.44 0.42 -22.87
CA THR A 468 4.23 -0.81 -22.93
C THR A 468 5.14 -0.97 -21.71
N ASP A 469 5.68 -2.17 -21.49
CA ASP A 469 6.67 -2.46 -20.43
C ASP A 469 7.84 -1.47 -20.47
N VAL A 470 8.37 -1.23 -21.68
CA VAL A 470 9.47 -0.31 -21.93
C VAL A 470 9.10 1.13 -21.57
N GLU A 471 7.94 1.63 -22.01
CA GLU A 471 7.47 2.99 -21.68
C GLU A 471 7.22 3.18 -20.19
N CYS A 472 6.59 2.19 -19.54
CA CYS A 472 6.37 2.21 -18.09
C CYS A 472 7.70 2.21 -17.33
N LYS A 473 8.67 1.39 -17.74
CA LYS A 473 10.03 1.39 -17.15
C LYS A 473 10.70 2.76 -17.34
N TYR A 474 10.69 3.34 -18.54
CA TYR A 474 11.23 4.69 -18.74
C TYR A 474 10.56 5.73 -17.83
N ALA A 475 9.23 5.68 -17.68
CA ALA A 475 8.50 6.56 -16.77
C ALA A 475 8.90 6.33 -15.29
N LEU A 476 9.14 5.10 -14.88
CA LEU A 476 9.63 4.79 -13.52
C LEU A 476 11.04 5.33 -13.27
N MET A 477 11.93 5.27 -14.26
CA MET A 477 13.29 5.80 -14.14
C MET A 477 13.31 7.31 -13.87
N THR A 478 12.37 8.09 -14.42
CA THR A 478 12.28 9.53 -14.13
C THR A 478 11.90 9.83 -12.67
N HIS A 479 11.36 8.83 -11.95
CA HIS A 479 11.05 8.89 -10.52
C HIS A 479 12.13 8.22 -9.64
N GLY A 480 13.29 7.89 -10.23
CA GLY A 480 14.41 7.30 -9.51
C GLY A 480 14.23 5.82 -9.15
N MET A 481 13.32 5.11 -9.82
CA MET A 481 13.01 3.70 -9.51
C MET A 481 13.95 2.73 -10.26
N PRO A 482 14.44 1.66 -9.60
CA PRO A 482 15.35 0.68 -10.21
C PRO A 482 14.56 -0.34 -11.07
N THR A 483 14.36 -0.02 -12.35
CA THR A 483 13.54 -0.82 -13.27
C THR A 483 14.09 -2.20 -13.59
N ASP A 484 15.39 -2.39 -13.45
CA ASP A 484 16.07 -3.68 -13.62
C ASP A 484 15.82 -4.66 -12.47
N SER A 485 15.23 -4.19 -11.37
CA SER A 485 14.81 -5.03 -10.24
C SER A 485 13.32 -5.39 -10.26
N VAL A 486 12.54 -4.90 -11.23
CA VAL A 486 11.12 -5.27 -11.37
C VAL A 486 11.04 -6.76 -11.72
N PRO A 487 10.39 -7.60 -10.89
CA PRO A 487 10.45 -9.06 -11.02
C PRO A 487 9.42 -9.57 -12.02
N VAL A 488 9.31 -8.93 -13.19
CA VAL A 488 8.37 -9.29 -14.27
C VAL A 488 9.16 -9.55 -15.54
N ASP A 489 9.01 -10.74 -16.11
CA ASP A 489 9.63 -11.09 -17.38
C ASP A 489 8.83 -10.57 -18.59
N GLU A 490 9.33 -10.79 -19.80
CA GLU A 490 8.68 -10.36 -21.04
C GLU A 490 7.32 -11.04 -21.27
N ALA A 491 7.08 -12.19 -20.63
CA ALA A 491 5.80 -12.90 -20.68
C ALA A 491 4.81 -12.38 -19.62
N GLY A 492 5.17 -11.38 -18.82
CA GLY A 492 4.34 -10.85 -17.74
C GLY A 492 4.30 -11.76 -16.50
N CYS A 493 5.15 -12.79 -16.43
CA CYS A 493 5.23 -13.68 -15.29
C CYS A 493 6.12 -13.08 -14.20
N VAL A 494 5.70 -13.28 -12.94
CA VAL A 494 6.44 -12.77 -11.79
C VAL A 494 7.53 -13.75 -11.39
N SER A 495 8.78 -13.29 -11.38
CA SER A 495 9.91 -14.03 -10.84
C SER A 495 9.84 -14.07 -9.32
N LEU A 496 9.99 -15.27 -8.74
CA LEU A 496 9.94 -15.49 -7.30
C LEU A 496 11.32 -15.65 -6.66
N ALA A 497 12.40 -15.69 -7.46
CA ALA A 497 13.73 -16.02 -6.95
C ALA A 497 14.19 -15.08 -5.83
N GLN A 498 14.15 -13.77 -6.06
CA GLN A 498 14.55 -12.76 -5.07
C GLN A 498 13.60 -12.72 -3.86
N HIS A 499 12.31 -12.96 -4.09
CA HIS A 499 11.31 -12.97 -3.02
C HIS A 499 11.49 -14.15 -2.07
N MET A 500 11.78 -15.34 -2.61
CA MET A 500 12.05 -16.52 -1.80
C MET A 500 13.36 -16.38 -1.01
N GLU A 501 14.39 -15.76 -1.59
CA GLU A 501 15.61 -15.39 -0.89
C GLU A 501 15.32 -14.40 0.27
N TRP A 502 14.49 -13.39 0.02
CA TRP A 502 14.06 -12.45 1.05
C TRP A 502 13.30 -13.16 2.19
N ILE A 503 12.37 -14.07 1.89
CA ILE A 503 11.64 -14.88 2.89
C ILE A 503 12.62 -15.72 3.72
N GLU A 504 13.61 -16.35 3.11
CA GLU A 504 14.61 -17.13 3.85
C GLU A 504 15.47 -16.24 4.76
N GLY A 505 15.91 -15.09 4.25
CA GLY A 505 16.60 -14.09 5.06
C GLY A 505 15.76 -13.64 6.26
N ARG A 506 14.45 -13.46 6.07
CA ARG A 506 13.50 -13.15 7.13
C ARG A 506 13.38 -14.25 8.18
N ARG A 507 13.34 -15.53 7.78
CA ARG A 507 13.31 -16.67 8.69
C ARG A 507 14.50 -16.66 9.66
N VAL A 508 15.71 -16.39 9.14
CA VAL A 508 16.93 -16.28 9.97
C VAL A 508 16.87 -15.10 10.94
N LEU A 509 16.39 -13.94 10.49
CA LEU A 509 16.26 -12.75 11.34
C LEU A 509 15.22 -12.93 12.44
N ASP A 510 14.06 -13.50 12.10
CA ASP A 510 12.97 -13.73 13.04
C ASP A 510 13.35 -14.75 14.12
N ALA A 511 14.06 -15.83 13.74
CA ALA A 511 14.59 -16.82 14.69
C ALA A 511 15.59 -16.23 15.70
N ARG A 512 16.29 -15.13 15.36
CA ARG A 512 17.16 -14.42 16.31
C ARG A 512 16.34 -13.61 17.31
N LYS A 513 15.23 -13.00 16.88
CA LYS A 513 14.35 -12.22 17.76
C LYS A 513 13.64 -13.09 18.78
N THR A 514 13.23 -14.30 18.41
CA THR A 514 12.54 -15.22 19.33
C THR A 514 13.47 -15.74 20.42
N LYS A 515 14.73 -16.08 20.09
CA LYS A 515 15.74 -16.51 21.08
C LYS A 515 16.07 -15.44 22.12
N GLY A 516 16.01 -14.16 21.76
CA GLY A 516 16.28 -13.06 22.68
C GLY A 516 15.20 -12.84 23.74
N ARG A 517 14.01 -13.44 23.59
CA ARG A 517 12.86 -13.24 24.51
C ARG A 517 12.77 -14.27 25.64
N THR A 518 13.51 -15.38 25.57
CA THR A 518 13.45 -16.47 26.56
C THR A 518 14.41 -16.30 27.74
N HIS A 519 15.08 -15.15 27.83
CA HIS A 519 15.96 -14.74 28.94
C HIS A 519 15.45 -13.44 29.53
#